data_AF-A0AAW3JUT7-F1
#
_entry.id   AF-A0AAW3JUT7-F1
#
_cell.length_a   1.000
_cell.length_b   1.000
_cell.length_c   1.000
_cell.angle_alpha   90.00
_cell.angle_beta   90.00
_cell.angle_gamma   90.00
#
_symmetry.space_group_name_H-M   'P 1'
#
loop_
_entity.id
_entity.type
_entity.pdbx_description
1 polymer ?
#
loop_
_entity_poly.entity_id
_entity_poly.type
_entity_poly.pdbx_seq_one_letter_code
_entity_poly.pdbx_strand_id
1 'polypeptide(L)'
;MREKEKYNREILDLIRSMQNIDFITPEDIPNIDLYMDQVTTFMDEHLVSSKRFDDDKILTKTMINNYTKNNLLPPPNKKKYSKEHMLLLIYIYYFKNFLAINDIKDILDPVSNLFFDGNGSKKMDDIYSDIVNLILENMDSQLRDIIRKSNKSNKLYSELSDEDEKKTLSKFAFICMLSFDVWVKKTIIENLVDDTLGKKKNTVSSNSSNTKAKKNK
;
A
#
# COMPACT_ATOMS: atom_id res chain seq x y z
N MET A 1 32.00 16.39 11.63
CA MET A 1 31.22 17.36 10.82
C MET A 1 30.86 16.84 9.42
N ARG A 2 31.83 16.50 8.54
CA ARG A 2 31.55 16.11 7.14
C ARG A 2 30.60 14.91 6.95
N GLU A 3 30.64 13.91 7.82
CA GLU A 3 29.75 12.73 7.68
C GLU A 3 28.32 12.95 8.19
N LYS A 4 28.15 13.79 9.20
CA LYS A 4 26.83 14.19 9.74
C LYS A 4 26.02 14.99 8.71
N GLU A 5 26.69 15.90 8.01
CA GLU A 5 26.09 16.67 6.91
C GLU A 5 25.75 15.77 5.71
N LYS A 6 26.56 14.74 5.44
CA LYS A 6 26.32 13.78 4.38
C LYS A 6 25.08 12.91 4.64
N TYR A 7 24.93 12.34 5.83
CA TYR A 7 23.77 11.49 6.18
C TYR A 7 22.44 12.26 6.12
N ASN A 8 22.42 13.49 6.66
CA ASN A 8 21.21 14.33 6.60
C ASN A 8 20.87 14.73 5.16
N ARG A 9 21.89 14.96 4.32
CA ARG A 9 21.69 15.24 2.90
C ARG A 9 21.13 14.02 2.17
N GLU A 10 21.66 12.83 2.39
CA GLU A 10 21.17 11.58 1.79
C GLU A 10 19.70 11.29 2.15
N ILE A 11 19.31 11.50 3.41
CA ILE A 11 17.89 11.34 3.81
C ILE A 11 17.01 12.41 3.17
N LEU A 12 17.46 13.66 3.11
CA LEU A 12 16.68 14.72 2.47
C LEU A 12 16.56 14.50 0.95
N ASP A 13 17.60 14.01 0.31
CA ASP A 13 17.60 13.67 -1.11
C ASP A 13 16.67 12.48 -1.38
N LEU A 14 16.67 11.46 -0.52
CA LEU A 14 15.71 10.36 -0.57
C LEU A 14 14.26 10.85 -0.38
N ILE A 15 14.02 11.74 0.58
CA ILE A 15 12.67 12.30 0.80
C ILE A 15 12.23 13.13 -0.42
N ARG A 16 13.15 13.90 -1.02
CA ARG A 16 12.86 14.71 -2.21
C ARG A 16 12.64 13.87 -3.45
N SER A 17 13.35 12.76 -3.63
CA SER A 17 13.09 11.86 -4.76
C SER A 17 11.68 11.26 -4.71
N MET A 18 11.06 11.17 -3.53
CA MET A 18 9.66 10.77 -3.40
C MET A 18 8.66 11.79 -3.96
N GLN A 19 9.05 13.05 -4.22
CA GLN A 19 8.19 14.02 -4.94
C GLN A 19 8.01 13.67 -6.42
N ASN A 20 8.94 12.88 -6.98
CA ASN A 20 8.94 12.48 -8.38
C ASN A 20 8.44 11.04 -8.54
N ILE A 21 7.57 10.56 -7.64
CA ILE A 21 6.93 9.24 -7.85
C ILE A 21 5.97 9.39 -9.02
N ASP A 22 6.36 8.81 -10.15
CA ASP A 22 5.51 8.70 -11.33
C ASP A 22 4.42 7.66 -11.05
N PHE A 23 3.23 8.13 -10.70
CA PHE A 23 2.05 7.29 -10.69
C PHE A 23 1.67 6.95 -12.14
N ILE A 24 1.21 5.72 -12.36
CA ILE A 24 0.61 5.34 -13.64
C ILE A 24 -0.65 6.18 -13.82
N THR A 25 -0.64 7.11 -14.77
CA THR A 25 -1.83 7.88 -15.12
C THR A 25 -2.77 7.03 -15.98
N PRO A 26 -4.10 7.27 -15.97
CA PRO A 26 -4.99 6.54 -16.85
C PRO A 26 -4.69 6.72 -18.34
N GLU A 27 -3.96 7.77 -18.72
CA GLU A 27 -3.45 8.03 -20.06
C GLU A 27 -2.30 7.08 -20.45
N ASP A 28 -1.51 6.62 -19.48
CA ASP A 28 -0.45 5.63 -19.71
C ASP A 28 -1.03 4.25 -20.06
N ILE A 29 -2.22 3.94 -19.55
CA ILE A 29 -2.87 2.64 -19.80
C ILE A 29 -3.40 2.60 -21.24
N PRO A 30 -2.98 1.62 -22.06
CA PRO A 30 -3.42 1.52 -23.46
C PRO A 30 -4.94 1.46 -23.58
N ASN A 31 -5.49 2.20 -24.55
CA ASN A 31 -6.93 2.18 -24.87
C ASN A 31 -7.33 0.96 -25.73
N ILE A 32 -6.65 -0.18 -25.55
CA ILE A 32 -6.90 -1.45 -26.22
C ILE A 32 -6.84 -2.59 -25.20
N ASP A 33 -7.63 -3.63 -25.43
CA ASP A 33 -7.57 -4.82 -24.58
C ASP A 33 -6.25 -5.58 -24.77
N LEU A 34 -5.60 -5.91 -23.66
CA LEU A 34 -4.27 -6.52 -23.61
C LEU A 34 -4.32 -8.03 -23.38
N TYR A 35 -3.46 -8.78 -24.05
CA TYR A 35 -3.20 -10.18 -23.68
C TYR A 35 -2.37 -10.26 -22.40
N MET A 36 -2.46 -11.38 -21.67
CA MET A 36 -1.74 -11.62 -20.40
C MET A 36 -0.28 -11.17 -20.40
N ASP A 37 0.46 -11.46 -21.47
CA ASP A 37 1.89 -11.16 -21.55
C ASP A 37 2.13 -9.64 -21.64
N GLN A 38 1.26 -8.93 -22.37
CA GLN A 38 1.28 -7.47 -22.46
C GLN A 38 0.91 -6.82 -21.12
N VAL A 39 -0.04 -7.41 -20.38
CA VAL A 39 -0.37 -6.96 -19.02
C VAL A 39 0.85 -7.05 -18.11
N THR A 40 1.55 -8.19 -18.09
CA THR A 40 2.76 -8.34 -17.26
C THR A 40 3.87 -7.40 -17.69
N THR A 41 4.09 -7.22 -18.99
CA THR A 41 5.09 -6.27 -19.51
C THR A 41 4.77 -4.85 -19.11
N PHE A 42 3.52 -4.40 -19.28
CA PHE A 42 3.09 -3.06 -18.86
C PHE A 42 3.34 -2.84 -17.36
N MET A 43 2.93 -3.80 -16.52
CA MET A 43 3.12 -3.69 -15.08
C MET A 43 4.60 -3.67 -14.69
N ASP A 44 5.44 -4.48 -15.35
CA ASP A 44 6.88 -4.50 -15.11
C ASP A 44 7.55 -3.17 -15.50
N GLU A 45 7.19 -2.60 -16.67
CA GLU A 45 7.78 -1.34 -17.16
C GLU A 45 7.41 -0.15 -16.28
N HIS A 46 6.15 -0.05 -15.84
CA HIS A 46 5.65 1.11 -15.12
C HIS A 46 5.84 1.06 -13.60
N LEU A 47 6.08 -0.12 -13.02
CA LEU A 47 6.22 -0.27 -11.56
C LEU A 47 7.63 -0.69 -11.13
N VAL A 48 8.60 -0.77 -12.05
CA VAL A 48 9.98 -1.19 -11.75
C VAL A 48 10.63 -0.36 -10.64
N SER A 49 10.36 0.95 -10.62
CA SER A 49 10.88 1.90 -9.62
C SER A 49 10.38 1.62 -8.20
N SER A 50 9.30 0.85 -8.06
CA SER A 50 8.70 0.48 -6.76
C SER A 50 9.24 -0.84 -6.19
N LYS A 51 10.11 -1.55 -6.91
CA LYS A 51 10.78 -2.75 -6.40
C LYS A 51 11.76 -2.40 -5.28
N ARG A 52 11.84 -3.27 -4.27
CA ARG A 52 12.87 -3.15 -3.23
C ARG A 52 14.19 -3.78 -3.69
N PHE A 53 14.10 -4.87 -4.42
CA PHE A 53 15.22 -5.58 -5.04
C PHE A 53 14.92 -5.87 -6.52
N ASP A 54 15.94 -5.89 -7.38
CA ASP A 54 15.76 -6.07 -8.83
C ASP A 54 15.02 -7.37 -9.18
N ASP A 55 15.25 -8.42 -8.38
CA ASP A 55 14.65 -9.75 -8.52
C ASP A 55 13.19 -9.83 -8.01
N ASP A 56 12.69 -8.79 -7.33
CA ASP A 56 11.30 -8.76 -6.87
C ASP A 56 10.35 -8.80 -8.07
N LYS A 57 9.34 -9.68 -7.99
CA LYS A 57 8.35 -9.82 -9.05
C LYS A 57 7.19 -8.85 -8.84
N ILE A 58 6.87 -8.05 -9.85
CA ILE A 58 5.76 -7.09 -9.79
C ILE A 58 4.44 -7.85 -9.85
N LEU A 59 4.15 -8.45 -10.99
CA LEU A 59 3.02 -9.34 -11.20
C LEU A 59 3.44 -10.50 -12.10
N THR A 60 2.97 -11.70 -11.77
CA THR A 60 3.20 -12.90 -12.59
C THR A 60 1.89 -13.37 -13.19
N LYS A 61 1.96 -14.11 -14.30
CA LYS A 61 0.77 -14.76 -14.91
C LYS A 61 0.00 -15.60 -13.89
N THR A 62 0.72 -16.28 -13.00
CA THR A 62 0.14 -17.08 -11.91
C THR A 62 -0.60 -16.21 -10.90
N MET A 63 -0.03 -15.06 -10.49
CA MET A 63 -0.70 -14.13 -9.58
C MET A 63 -2.00 -13.59 -10.20
N ILE A 64 -1.97 -13.16 -11.46
CA ILE A 64 -3.16 -12.64 -12.16
C ILE A 64 -4.24 -13.72 -12.25
N ASN A 65 -3.87 -14.94 -12.66
CA ASN A 65 -4.79 -16.07 -12.68
C ASN A 65 -5.37 -16.38 -11.29
N ASN A 66 -4.59 -16.24 -10.22
CA ASN A 66 -5.07 -16.45 -8.86
C ASN A 66 -6.04 -15.32 -8.43
N TYR A 67 -5.84 -14.08 -8.86
CA TYR A 67 -6.78 -13.00 -8.60
C TYR A 67 -8.12 -13.25 -9.29
N THR A 68 -8.12 -13.72 -10.53
CA THR A 68 -9.36 -14.13 -11.21
C THR A 68 -10.04 -15.31 -10.50
N LYS A 69 -9.28 -16.36 -10.13
CA LYS A 69 -9.85 -17.55 -9.46
C LYS A 69 -10.45 -17.26 -8.09
N ASN A 70 -9.92 -16.27 -7.36
CA ASN A 70 -10.43 -15.87 -6.04
C ASN A 70 -11.43 -14.71 -6.11
N ASN A 71 -11.93 -14.39 -7.30
CA ASN A 71 -12.90 -13.32 -7.56
C ASN A 71 -12.43 -11.95 -7.07
N LEU A 72 -11.12 -11.70 -7.08
CA LEU A 72 -10.53 -10.39 -6.80
C LEU A 72 -10.44 -9.51 -8.06
N LEU A 73 -10.41 -10.17 -9.22
CA LEU A 73 -10.38 -9.57 -10.54
C LEU A 73 -11.45 -10.25 -11.40
N PRO A 74 -12.30 -9.52 -12.14
CA PRO A 74 -13.19 -10.12 -13.12
C PRO A 74 -12.40 -10.98 -14.15
N PRO A 75 -13.03 -12.03 -14.72
CA PRO A 75 -12.35 -12.86 -15.70
C PRO A 75 -12.12 -12.10 -17.01
N PRO A 76 -10.98 -12.36 -17.70
CA PRO A 76 -10.67 -11.68 -18.95
C PRO A 76 -11.67 -12.04 -20.05
N ASN A 77 -12.00 -11.07 -20.91
CA ASN A 77 -12.88 -11.29 -22.05
C ASN A 77 -12.09 -11.86 -23.23
N LYS A 78 -12.40 -13.10 -23.65
CA LYS A 78 -11.69 -13.80 -24.75
C LYS A 78 -10.16 -13.75 -24.60
N LYS A 79 -9.66 -13.96 -23.38
CA LYS A 79 -8.23 -13.91 -22.99
C LYS A 79 -7.59 -12.52 -23.02
N LYS A 80 -8.38 -11.46 -23.08
CA LYS A 80 -7.90 -10.09 -23.03
C LYS A 80 -8.41 -9.34 -21.79
N TYR A 81 -7.59 -8.41 -21.32
CA TYR A 81 -7.79 -7.57 -20.16
C TYR A 81 -8.05 -6.14 -20.62
N SER A 82 -9.19 -5.59 -20.23
CA SER A 82 -9.58 -4.21 -20.53
C SER A 82 -8.83 -3.20 -19.66
N LYS A 83 -9.03 -1.91 -19.94
CA LYS A 83 -8.50 -0.80 -19.13
C LYS A 83 -8.93 -0.91 -17.65
N GLU A 84 -10.16 -1.32 -17.39
CA GLU A 84 -10.69 -1.53 -16.03
C GLU A 84 -9.98 -2.68 -15.31
N HIS A 85 -9.62 -3.75 -16.01
CA HIS A 85 -8.79 -4.81 -15.44
C HIS A 85 -7.41 -4.28 -15.04
N MET A 86 -6.81 -3.42 -15.88
CA MET A 86 -5.51 -2.80 -15.58
C MET A 86 -5.57 -1.94 -14.33
N LEU A 87 -6.61 -1.10 -14.19
CA LEU A 87 -6.82 -0.27 -13.01
C LEU A 87 -6.98 -1.11 -11.73
N LEU A 88 -7.75 -2.20 -11.78
CA LEU A 88 -7.86 -3.13 -10.64
C LEU A 88 -6.52 -3.79 -10.30
N LEU A 89 -5.75 -4.23 -11.29
CA LEU A 89 -4.42 -4.83 -11.07
C LEU A 89 -3.43 -3.84 -10.42
N ILE A 90 -3.50 -2.56 -10.80
CA ILE A 90 -2.71 -1.48 -10.19
C ILE A 90 -3.10 -1.30 -8.71
N TYR A 91 -4.39 -1.24 -8.38
CA TYR A 91 -4.84 -1.19 -6.99
C TYR A 91 -4.41 -2.41 -6.17
N ILE A 92 -4.60 -3.62 -6.72
CA ILE A 92 -4.16 -4.87 -6.06
C ILE A 92 -2.65 -4.82 -5.79
N TYR A 93 -1.86 -4.33 -6.75
CA TYR A 93 -0.41 -4.19 -6.58
C TYR A 93 -0.05 -3.23 -5.45
N TYR A 94 -0.70 -2.06 -5.36
CA TYR A 94 -0.42 -1.12 -4.28
C TYR A 94 -0.83 -1.65 -2.91
N PHE A 95 -1.99 -2.33 -2.81
CA PHE A 95 -2.51 -2.79 -1.54
C PHE A 95 -1.85 -4.06 -1.00
N LYS A 96 -1.43 -5.01 -1.86
CA LYS A 96 -0.86 -6.30 -1.42
C LYS A 96 0.40 -6.18 -0.55
N ASN A 97 1.07 -5.02 -0.59
CA ASN A 97 2.28 -4.77 0.18
C ASN A 97 2.01 -4.63 1.68
N PHE A 98 0.78 -4.29 2.09
CA PHE A 98 0.46 -4.06 3.50
C PHE A 98 -0.91 -4.62 3.96
N LEU A 99 -1.81 -4.97 3.05
CA LEU A 99 -3.12 -5.56 3.35
C LEU A 99 -3.17 -7.06 3.03
N ALA A 100 -4.02 -7.79 3.77
CA ALA A 100 -4.33 -9.18 3.46
C ALA A 100 -5.24 -9.26 2.23
N ILE A 101 -5.17 -10.37 1.49
CA ILE A 101 -5.91 -10.54 0.23
C ILE A 101 -7.43 -10.41 0.39
N ASN A 102 -7.96 -10.82 1.54
CA ASN A 102 -9.39 -10.72 1.84
C ASN A 102 -9.82 -9.26 2.06
N ASP A 103 -8.98 -8.45 2.70
CA ASP A 103 -9.27 -7.03 2.94
C ASP A 103 -9.23 -6.27 1.61
N ILE A 104 -8.27 -6.60 0.74
CA ILE A 104 -8.19 -6.05 -0.63
C ILE A 104 -9.48 -6.39 -1.39
N LYS A 105 -9.98 -7.62 -1.24
CA LYS A 105 -11.24 -8.03 -1.87
C LYS A 105 -12.41 -7.22 -1.35
N ASP A 106 -12.55 -7.14 -0.03
CA ASP A 106 -13.65 -6.42 0.58
C ASP A 106 -13.61 -4.92 0.16
N ILE A 107 -12.43 -4.31 -0.02
CA ILE A 107 -12.27 -2.93 -0.53
C ILE A 107 -12.68 -2.81 -2.01
N LEU A 108 -12.20 -3.71 -2.87
CA LEU A 108 -12.36 -3.58 -4.33
C LEU A 108 -13.71 -4.08 -4.85
N ASP A 109 -14.35 -5.02 -4.17
CA ASP A 109 -15.62 -5.61 -4.59
C ASP A 109 -16.72 -4.55 -4.84
N PRO A 110 -17.02 -3.63 -3.90
CA PRO A 110 -18.05 -2.61 -4.13
C PRO A 110 -17.74 -1.70 -5.32
N VAL A 111 -16.46 -1.35 -5.48
CA VAL A 111 -16.00 -0.50 -6.59
C VAL A 111 -16.13 -1.23 -7.92
N SER A 112 -15.66 -2.47 -7.98
CA SER A 112 -15.76 -3.33 -9.17
C SER A 112 -17.22 -3.55 -9.58
N ASN A 113 -18.09 -3.92 -8.63
CA ASN A 113 -19.50 -4.19 -8.90
C ASN A 113 -20.27 -2.98 -9.46
N LEU A 114 -19.89 -1.77 -9.06
CA LEU A 114 -20.58 -0.55 -9.49
C LEU A 114 -20.00 0.05 -10.78
N PHE A 115 -18.68 -0.04 -10.98
CA PHE A 115 -17.98 0.78 -11.97
C PHE A 115 -17.26 -0.02 -13.06
N PHE A 116 -17.06 -1.32 -12.91
CA PHE A 116 -16.29 -2.13 -13.86
C PHE A 116 -16.95 -2.23 -15.24
N ASP A 117 -18.26 -2.51 -15.29
CA ASP A 117 -19.00 -2.64 -16.56
C ASP A 117 -19.47 -1.27 -17.12
N GLY A 118 -19.00 -0.16 -16.55
CA GLY A 118 -19.41 1.20 -16.96
C GLY A 118 -20.86 1.56 -16.59
N ASN A 119 -21.49 0.81 -15.69
CA ASN A 119 -22.86 1.05 -15.23
C ASN A 119 -22.98 2.19 -14.21
N GLY A 120 -21.86 2.62 -13.64
CA GLY A 120 -21.81 3.71 -12.67
C GLY A 120 -21.96 5.09 -13.32
N SER A 121 -22.23 6.10 -12.50
CA SER A 121 -22.34 7.50 -12.94
C SER A 121 -21.00 8.14 -13.34
N LYS A 122 -19.89 7.43 -13.10
CA LYS A 122 -18.52 7.87 -13.37
C LYS A 122 -17.71 6.71 -13.91
N LYS A 123 -16.80 6.98 -14.83
CA LYS A 123 -15.91 5.96 -15.38
C LYS A 123 -14.79 5.63 -14.40
N MET A 124 -14.27 4.41 -14.49
CA MET A 124 -13.25 3.93 -13.57
C MET A 124 -11.90 4.66 -13.74
N ASP A 125 -11.58 5.11 -14.96
CA ASP A 125 -10.42 5.96 -15.24
C ASP A 125 -10.54 7.31 -14.53
N ASP A 126 -11.69 7.97 -14.62
CA ASP A 126 -11.92 9.23 -13.93
C ASP A 126 -11.87 9.07 -12.40
N ILE A 127 -12.39 7.96 -11.85
CA ILE A 127 -12.31 7.66 -10.41
C ILE A 127 -10.84 7.51 -9.99
N TYR A 128 -10.05 6.79 -10.78
CA TYR A 128 -8.63 6.63 -10.51
C TYR A 128 -7.88 7.96 -10.55
N SER A 129 -8.10 8.78 -11.60
CA SER A 129 -7.49 10.10 -11.73
C SER A 129 -7.82 11.01 -10.54
N ASP A 130 -9.09 11.07 -10.14
CA ASP A 130 -9.52 11.84 -8.96
C ASP A 130 -8.74 11.43 -7.70
N ILE A 131 -8.61 10.12 -7.46
CA ILE A 131 -7.93 9.58 -6.27
C ILE A 131 -6.43 9.89 -6.33
N VAL A 132 -5.79 9.71 -7.48
CA VAL A 132 -4.35 10.02 -7.65
C VAL A 132 -4.10 11.51 -7.46
N ASN A 133 -4.93 12.38 -8.02
CA ASN A 133 -4.81 13.82 -7.82
C ASN A 133 -4.94 14.20 -6.35
N LEU A 134 -5.91 13.61 -5.63
CA LEU A 134 -6.05 13.82 -4.19
C LEU A 134 -4.82 13.34 -3.40
N ILE A 135 -4.21 12.22 -3.80
CA ILE A 135 -2.97 11.72 -3.19
C ILE A 135 -1.82 12.70 -3.43
N LEU A 136 -1.67 13.19 -4.67
CA LEU A 136 -0.62 14.14 -5.06
C LEU A 136 -0.76 15.48 -4.33
N GLU A 137 -1.98 16.01 -4.22
CA GLU A 137 -2.27 17.24 -3.46
C GLU A 137 -1.84 17.13 -1.98
N ASN A 138 -1.93 15.93 -1.40
CA ASN A 138 -1.56 15.69 -0.02
C ASN A 138 -0.07 15.31 0.17
N MET A 139 0.67 15.00 -0.89
CA MET A 139 2.04 14.49 -0.82
C MET A 139 2.98 15.44 -0.08
N ASP A 140 2.90 16.73 -0.37
CA ASP A 140 3.73 17.76 0.26
C ASP A 140 3.56 17.81 1.79
N SER A 141 2.34 17.60 2.29
CA SER A 141 2.07 17.59 3.73
C SER A 141 2.75 16.38 4.39
N GLN A 142 2.70 15.22 3.73
CA GLN A 142 3.34 14.00 4.20
C GLN A 142 4.86 14.13 4.23
N LEU A 143 5.45 14.71 3.18
CA LEU A 143 6.90 14.92 3.12
C LEU A 143 7.39 15.88 4.21
N ARG A 144 6.66 16.98 4.45
CA ARG A 144 6.98 17.90 5.55
C ARG A 144 6.95 17.20 6.91
N ASP A 145 6.01 16.30 7.12
CA ASP A 145 5.94 15.53 8.37
C ASP A 145 7.10 14.52 8.50
N ILE A 146 7.48 13.83 7.43
CA ILE A 146 8.65 12.93 7.40
C ILE A 146 9.94 13.71 7.73
N ILE A 147 10.15 14.90 7.13
CA ILE A 147 11.29 15.78 7.42
C ILE A 147 11.28 16.19 8.91
N ARG A 148 10.11 16.57 9.44
CA ARG A 148 9.96 16.93 10.85
C ARG A 148 10.34 15.76 11.77
N LYS A 149 9.94 14.53 11.44
CA LYS A 149 10.30 13.32 12.19
C LYS A 149 11.81 13.07 12.14
N SER A 150 12.43 13.16 10.96
CA SER A 150 13.89 13.04 10.81
C SER A 150 14.65 14.03 11.69
N ASN A 151 14.24 15.30 11.67
CA ASN A 151 14.84 16.34 12.51
C ASN A 151 14.70 16.05 14.01
N LYS A 152 13.54 15.56 14.45
CA LYS A 152 13.31 15.17 15.86
C LYS A 152 14.18 13.99 16.26
N SER A 153 14.27 12.95 15.43
CA SER A 153 15.10 11.78 15.69
C SER A 153 16.58 12.14 15.82
N ASN A 154 17.08 13.03 14.95
CA ASN A 154 18.44 13.55 15.01
C ASN A 154 18.72 14.42 16.25
N LYS A 155 17.71 15.11 16.78
CA LYS A 155 17.84 15.93 17.99
C LYS A 155 17.82 15.10 19.28
N LEU A 156 17.14 13.95 19.29
CA LEU A 156 16.95 13.13 20.50
C LEU A 156 18.27 12.72 21.17
N TYR A 157 19.32 12.47 20.38
CA TYR A 157 20.63 12.04 20.86
C TYR A 157 21.72 13.10 20.58
N SER A 158 21.35 14.38 20.53
CA SER A 158 22.31 15.45 20.21
C SER A 158 23.48 15.56 21.20
N GLU A 159 23.22 15.21 22.46
CA GLU A 159 24.16 15.31 23.58
C GLU A 159 25.18 14.17 23.67
N LEU A 160 25.04 13.12 22.86
CA LEU A 160 26.02 12.04 22.84
C LEU A 160 27.34 12.53 22.24
N SER A 161 28.44 12.23 22.92
CA SER A 161 29.80 12.55 22.49
C SER A 161 30.30 11.63 21.38
N ASP A 162 29.87 10.36 21.41
CA ASP A 162 30.21 9.39 20.37
C ASP A 162 29.32 9.60 19.13
N GLU A 163 29.93 9.93 18.01
CA GLU A 163 29.22 10.23 16.76
C GLU A 163 28.63 8.98 16.09
N ASP A 164 29.21 7.80 16.29
CA ASP A 164 28.71 6.54 15.74
C ASP A 164 27.47 6.05 16.50
N GLU A 165 27.49 6.14 17.84
CA GLU A 165 26.32 5.88 18.68
C GLU A 165 25.18 6.84 18.33
N LYS A 166 25.49 8.14 18.25
CA LYS A 166 24.53 9.18 17.89
C LYS A 166 23.88 8.93 16.53
N LYS A 167 24.68 8.60 15.52
CA LYS A 167 24.18 8.29 14.17
C LYS A 167 23.29 7.04 14.18
N THR A 168 23.73 5.98 14.87
CA THR A 168 22.99 4.71 14.96
C THR A 168 21.65 4.90 15.65
N LEU A 169 21.64 5.56 16.81
CA LEU A 169 20.42 5.80 17.59
C LEU A 169 19.47 6.79 16.91
N SER A 170 19.99 7.82 16.25
CA SER A 170 19.17 8.76 15.47
C SER A 170 18.47 8.05 14.30
N LYS A 171 19.20 7.17 13.59
CA LYS A 171 18.63 6.36 12.50
C LYS A 171 17.57 5.39 13.03
N PHE A 172 17.86 4.71 14.13
CA PHE A 172 16.92 3.80 14.76
C PHE A 172 15.64 4.52 15.21
N ALA A 173 15.77 5.66 15.89
CA ALA A 173 14.63 6.47 16.29
C ALA A 173 13.79 6.93 15.10
N PHE A 174 14.42 7.33 13.98
CA PHE A 174 13.68 7.71 12.78
C PHE A 174 12.91 6.54 12.18
N ILE A 175 13.52 5.35 12.10
CA ILE A 175 12.86 4.11 11.65
C ILE A 175 11.67 3.78 12.56
N CYS A 176 11.81 3.90 13.88
CA CYS A 176 10.72 3.66 14.82
C CYS A 176 9.55 4.63 14.61
N MET A 177 9.83 5.92 14.38
CA MET A 177 8.78 6.92 14.13
C MET A 177 8.00 6.60 12.84
N LEU A 178 8.68 6.24 11.75
CA LEU A 178 8.03 5.89 10.49
C LEU A 178 7.26 4.57 10.60
N SER A 179 7.84 3.57 11.27
CA SER A 179 7.19 2.27 11.51
C SER A 179 5.90 2.43 12.29
N PHE A 180 5.89 3.33 13.29
CA PHE A 180 4.69 3.63 14.05
C PHE A 180 3.60 4.27 13.19
N ASP A 181 3.94 5.20 12.28
CA ASP A 181 2.96 5.77 11.35
C ASP A 181 2.32 4.71 10.45
N VAL A 182 3.14 3.79 9.92
CA VAL A 182 2.67 2.69 9.07
C VAL A 182 1.73 1.80 9.87
N TRP A 183 2.09 1.45 11.11
CA TRP A 183 1.24 0.66 11.99
C TRP A 183 -0.10 1.34 12.26
N VAL A 184 -0.12 2.61 12.67
CA VAL A 184 -1.36 3.37 12.93
C VAL A 184 -2.24 3.42 11.69
N LYS A 185 -1.67 3.80 10.53
CA LYS A 185 -2.42 3.89 9.27
C LYS A 185 -3.00 2.54 8.86
N LYS A 186 -2.20 1.48 8.96
CA LYS A 186 -2.64 0.12 8.68
C LYS A 186 -3.80 -0.30 9.58
N THR A 187 -3.69 -0.08 10.88
CA THR A 187 -4.77 -0.40 11.84
C THR A 187 -6.05 0.39 11.55
N ILE A 188 -5.94 1.66 11.17
CA ILE A 188 -7.11 2.44 10.73
C ILE A 188 -7.75 1.82 9.49
N ILE A 189 -6.96 1.43 8.49
CA ILE A 189 -7.47 0.81 7.26
C ILE A 189 -8.16 -0.53 7.59
N GLU A 190 -7.54 -1.39 8.38
CA GLU A 190 -8.11 -2.68 8.80
C GLU A 190 -9.45 -2.49 9.53
N ASN A 191 -9.52 -1.53 10.46
CA ASN A 191 -10.77 -1.21 11.16
C ASN A 191 -11.84 -0.64 10.21
N LEU A 192 -11.45 0.23 9.27
CA LEU A 192 -12.38 0.75 8.26
C LEU A 192 -12.94 -0.40 7.42
N VAL A 193 -12.11 -1.37 7.03
CA VAL A 193 -12.56 -2.54 6.28
C VAL A 193 -13.56 -3.36 7.11
N ASP A 194 -13.25 -3.61 8.38
CA ASP A 194 -14.14 -4.36 9.28
C ASP A 194 -15.48 -3.62 9.53
N ASP A 195 -15.46 -2.29 9.67
CA ASP A 195 -16.63 -1.47 10.02
C ASP A 195 -17.50 -1.06 8.82
N THR A 196 -16.91 -0.74 7.67
CA THR A 196 -17.65 -0.19 6.51
C THR A 196 -18.06 -1.23 5.46
N LEU A 197 -17.55 -2.47 5.53
CA LEU A 197 -17.79 -3.49 4.50
C LEU A 197 -18.57 -4.72 5.00
N GLY A 198 -19.28 -4.58 6.13
CA GLY A 198 -20.39 -5.48 6.47
C GLY A 198 -19.99 -6.83 7.06
N LYS A 199 -18.79 -6.98 7.60
CA LYS A 199 -18.44 -8.14 8.45
C LYS A 199 -18.00 -7.64 9.83
N LYS A 200 -18.96 -7.44 10.72
CA LYS A 200 -18.71 -7.79 12.13
C LYS A 200 -18.29 -9.26 12.13
N LYS A 201 -16.98 -9.54 12.13
CA LYS A 201 -16.50 -10.82 12.62
C LYS A 201 -16.98 -10.89 14.06
N ASN A 202 -18.05 -11.64 14.27
CA ASN A 202 -18.49 -12.03 15.59
C ASN A 202 -17.35 -12.80 16.26
N THR A 203 -16.46 -12.10 16.94
CA THR A 203 -15.56 -12.68 17.94
C THR A 203 -16.35 -12.81 19.24
N VAL A 204 -17.35 -13.71 19.23
CA VAL A 204 -17.96 -14.20 20.48
C VAL A 204 -18.13 -15.73 20.38
N SER A 205 -17.13 -16.44 20.91
CA SER A 205 -17.24 -17.63 21.80
C SER A 205 -15.83 -18.24 21.90
N SER A 206 -15.24 -18.58 23.04
CA SER A 206 -15.78 -18.86 24.38
C SER A 206 -14.63 -18.83 25.39
N ASN A 207 -14.66 -17.92 26.35
CA ASN A 207 -14.00 -18.12 27.65
C ASN A 207 -15.10 -18.17 28.71
N SER A 208 -15.78 -19.31 28.78
CA SER A 208 -16.64 -19.66 29.90
C SER A 208 -15.96 -20.76 30.71
N SER A 209 -15.25 -20.32 31.75
CA SER A 209 -15.30 -20.89 33.10
C SER A 209 -15.44 -22.41 33.21
N ASN A 210 -14.32 -23.12 33.41
CA ASN A 210 -14.34 -24.43 34.05
C ASN A 210 -13.66 -24.37 35.43
N THR A 211 -14.23 -23.57 36.32
CA THR A 211 -14.12 -23.78 37.77
C THR A 211 -15.34 -24.57 38.21
N LYS A 212 -15.24 -25.91 38.21
CA LYS A 212 -16.02 -26.73 39.13
C LYS A 212 -15.07 -27.42 40.08
N ALA A 213 -15.01 -26.80 41.26
CA ALA A 213 -14.44 -27.36 42.46
C ALA A 213 -15.10 -28.72 42.79
N LYS A 214 -14.25 -29.63 43.25
CA LYS A 214 -14.57 -30.77 44.11
C LYS A 214 -15.63 -30.40 45.16
N LYS A 215 -16.67 -31.23 45.31
CA LYS A 215 -17.11 -31.80 46.60
C LYS A 215 -18.33 -32.72 46.44
N ASN A 216 -18.21 -33.88 47.11
CA ASN A 216 -19.25 -34.78 47.65
C ASN A 216 -20.08 -35.53 46.59
N LYS A 217 -20.11 -36.86 46.54
CA LYS A 217 -20.27 -37.86 47.61
C LYS A 217 -19.66 -39.18 47.16
#